data_AF-A0A8S1TQQ5-F1
#
_entry.id   AF-A0A8S1TQQ5-F1
#
_cell.length_a   1.000
_cell.length_b   1.000
_cell.length_c   1.000
_cell.angle_alpha   90.00
_cell.angle_beta   90.00
_cell.angle_gamma   90.00
#
_symmetry.space_group_name_H-M   'P 1'
#
loop_
_entity.id
_entity.type
_entity.pdbx_description
1 polymer ?
#
loop_
_entity_poly.entity_id
_entity_poly.type
_entity_poly.pdbx_seq_one_letter_code
_entity_poly.pdbx_strand_id
1 'polypeptide(L)'
;MNQLQLSQAQSPRESNFDYEEQPQIQSIQLHQRRAALQIITNVILLIQRIQIQILVAIFQIFLILFNSYIAFDLSYKISILYVTILHFLQIIKIGVYNNKQSQRINFAQKVISQLVLLHLDILGSSLHFVLPQKGCLIYFLENEDFPIQYPILMHLIFTLTWFVLALHTYLKNKNEKSFILVLTVLLRFFLVLQLMMINLKQIQWIDWEWLYVFTILWIFLSIICIFQIIFLFDFICKAAQFLSERDPLNRESINQQIIGSLWINLLVLCISGLPTFSMVCYTIKLSTGKDSYNSLSITLSVIYSLVFIVFTLYYRMALSLFVSQIQQSRGVESNIGINTDNLQRYRLNSPSSKHKNHLIKSKDQILIQLPQYLIRLSQTYFLPAINNDNSSQLKQSQQLQAQQQHIKKNKTDSEQPKLSNRVSLTEINSDKDTQCFNCYQNESCAVYMPCGHGGLCVKCATEWFTEKQECLICRKPVESVVKVSQSEQNKVQVIDVLAF
;
A
#
# COMPACT_ATOMS: atom_id res chain seq x y z
N MET A 1 4.79 -5.90 -95.24
CA MET A 1 5.63 -5.76 -94.03
C MET A 1 4.91 -4.82 -93.07
N ASN A 2 4.07 -5.36 -92.19
CA ASN A 2 3.42 -4.63 -91.09
C ASN A 2 3.50 -5.54 -89.88
N GLN A 3 4.40 -5.23 -88.95
CA GLN A 3 4.56 -5.97 -87.70
C GLN A 3 3.76 -5.26 -86.59
N LEU A 4 2.73 -5.96 -86.13
CA LEU A 4 2.02 -5.71 -84.87
C LEU A 4 2.97 -6.03 -83.71
N GLN A 5 3.28 -5.03 -82.88
CA GLN A 5 3.85 -5.24 -81.55
C GLN A 5 2.73 -5.16 -80.51
N LEU A 6 2.43 -6.30 -79.89
CA LEU A 6 1.58 -6.42 -78.72
C LEU A 6 2.30 -5.85 -77.49
N SER A 7 1.66 -4.89 -76.82
CA SER A 7 2.05 -4.38 -75.51
C SER A 7 1.67 -5.38 -74.41
N GLN A 8 2.67 -5.81 -73.63
CA GLN A 8 2.45 -6.58 -72.40
C GLN A 8 2.13 -5.64 -71.24
N ALA A 9 1.04 -5.92 -70.53
CA ALA A 9 0.63 -5.22 -69.31
C ALA A 9 1.58 -5.56 -68.16
N GLN A 10 2.19 -4.54 -67.55
CA GLN A 10 2.94 -4.66 -66.31
C GLN A 10 1.97 -4.69 -65.12
N SER A 11 2.00 -5.77 -64.34
CA SER A 11 1.26 -5.90 -63.07
C SER A 11 1.84 -4.97 -62.00
N PRO A 12 1.02 -4.30 -61.18
CA PRO A 12 1.51 -3.45 -60.11
C PRO A 12 2.20 -4.31 -59.03
N ARG A 13 3.41 -3.90 -58.68
CA ARG A 13 4.25 -4.51 -57.64
C ARG A 13 3.72 -4.05 -56.28
N GLU A 14 2.98 -4.91 -55.59
CA GLU A 14 2.54 -4.66 -54.22
C GLU A 14 3.77 -4.52 -53.29
N SER A 15 3.95 -3.32 -52.75
CA SER A 15 4.98 -2.99 -51.77
C SER A 15 4.55 -3.48 -50.38
N ASN A 16 4.96 -4.69 -50.02
CA ASN A 16 4.80 -5.29 -48.68
C ASN A 16 5.74 -4.66 -47.64
N PHE A 17 5.68 -3.36 -47.38
CA PHE A 17 6.51 -2.73 -46.35
C PHE A 17 5.86 -1.50 -45.69
N ASP A 18 4.65 -1.67 -45.17
CA ASP A 18 4.10 -0.78 -44.14
C ASP A 18 3.70 -1.63 -42.92
N TYR A 19 4.70 -2.05 -42.15
CA TYR A 19 4.46 -2.48 -40.76
C TYR A 19 4.25 -1.21 -39.94
N GLU A 20 2.98 -0.84 -39.73
CA GLU A 20 2.59 0.25 -38.84
C GLU A 20 3.17 0.02 -37.43
N GLU A 21 4.16 0.83 -37.03
CA GLU A 21 4.77 0.90 -35.69
C GLU A 21 3.81 1.43 -34.60
N GLN A 22 2.49 1.29 -34.76
CA GLN A 22 1.51 1.85 -33.83
C GLN A 22 1.27 1.12 -32.48
N PRO A 23 1.70 -0.13 -32.18
CA PRO A 23 1.34 -0.76 -30.90
C PRO A 23 2.19 -0.29 -29.69
N GLN A 24 3.36 0.31 -29.89
CA GLN A 24 4.23 0.66 -28.75
C GLN A 24 3.76 1.91 -27.99
N ILE A 25 3.22 2.93 -28.67
CA ILE A 25 2.80 4.19 -28.05
C ILE A 25 1.59 3.99 -27.13
N GLN A 26 0.65 3.12 -27.51
CA GLN A 26 -0.50 2.80 -26.64
C GLN A 26 -0.09 2.11 -25.34
N SER A 27 0.91 1.22 -25.38
CA SER A 27 1.38 0.51 -24.17
C SER A 27 2.03 1.47 -23.17
N ILE A 28 2.77 2.47 -23.65
CA ILE A 28 3.44 3.49 -22.83
C ILE A 28 2.42 4.41 -22.17
N GLN A 29 1.41 4.87 -22.91
CA GLN A 29 0.34 5.71 -22.34
C GLN A 29 -0.50 4.96 -21.29
N LEU A 30 -0.76 3.66 -21.50
CA LEU A 30 -1.45 2.83 -20.52
C LEU A 30 -0.62 2.65 -19.24
N HIS A 31 0.70 2.50 -19.37
CA HIS A 31 1.60 2.40 -18.22
C HIS A 31 1.68 3.70 -17.43
N GLN A 32 1.74 4.86 -18.11
CA GLN A 32 1.74 6.17 -17.46
C GLN A 32 0.42 6.43 -16.72
N ARG A 33 -0.74 6.06 -17.30
CA ARG A 33 -2.03 6.16 -16.62
C ARG A 33 -2.10 5.27 -15.39
N ARG A 34 -1.58 4.04 -15.45
CA ARG A 34 -1.52 3.14 -14.29
C ARG A 34 -0.59 3.68 -13.20
N ALA A 35 0.57 4.24 -13.56
CA ALA A 35 1.50 4.83 -12.61
C ALA A 35 0.90 6.06 -11.90
N ALA A 36 0.23 6.96 -12.65
CA ALA A 36 -0.46 8.11 -12.07
C ALA A 36 -1.60 7.67 -11.13
N LEU A 37 -2.38 6.65 -11.53
CA LEU A 37 -3.44 6.10 -10.69
C LEU A 37 -2.88 5.43 -9.42
N GLN A 38 -1.75 4.73 -9.52
CA GLN A 38 -1.05 4.15 -8.36
C GLN A 38 -0.53 5.22 -7.41
N ILE A 39 0.05 6.31 -7.91
CA ILE A 39 0.49 7.42 -7.07
C ILE A 39 -0.69 8.04 -6.33
N ILE A 40 -1.81 8.29 -7.03
CA ILE A 40 -3.04 8.80 -6.41
C ILE A 40 -3.57 7.81 -5.38
N THR A 41 -3.59 6.52 -5.69
CA THR A 41 -4.06 5.45 -4.78
C THR A 41 -3.17 5.35 -3.55
N ASN A 42 -1.85 5.49 -3.70
CA ASN A 42 -0.89 5.46 -2.61
C ASN A 42 -0.97 6.71 -1.73
N VAL A 43 -1.20 7.88 -2.33
CA VAL A 43 -1.49 9.13 -1.59
C VAL A 43 -2.80 9.00 -0.83
N ILE A 44 -3.86 8.44 -1.43
CA ILE A 44 -5.14 8.16 -0.75
C ILE A 44 -4.96 7.15 0.38
N LEU A 45 -4.22 6.06 0.16
CA LEU A 45 -3.95 5.03 1.18
C LEU A 45 -3.05 5.52 2.31
N LEU A 46 -2.20 6.52 2.05
CA LEU A 46 -1.37 7.20 3.04
C LEU A 46 -2.20 8.18 3.89
N ILE A 47 -3.03 8.99 3.23
CA ILE A 47 -4.02 9.89 3.86
C ILE A 47 -4.99 9.07 4.72
N GLN A 48 -5.42 7.89 4.24
CA GLN A 48 -6.27 6.95 4.97
C GLN A 48 -5.61 6.35 6.23
N ARG A 49 -4.27 6.25 6.28
CA ARG A 49 -3.58 5.47 7.32
C ARG A 49 -3.31 6.24 8.61
N ILE A 50 -2.83 7.48 8.49
CA ILE A 50 -2.30 8.24 9.63
C ILE A 50 -3.19 9.43 9.97
N GLN A 51 -3.86 9.99 8.96
CA GLN A 51 -4.69 11.16 9.16
C GLN A 51 -6.13 10.78 9.44
N ILE A 52 -6.74 9.80 8.79
CA ILE A 52 -8.14 9.46 9.10
C ILE A 52 -8.31 9.08 10.58
N GLN A 53 -7.58 8.14 11.16
CA GLN A 53 -7.85 7.78 12.58
C GLN A 53 -7.62 8.91 13.59
N ILE A 54 -6.60 9.75 13.39
CA ILE A 54 -6.30 10.86 14.31
C ILE A 54 -7.21 12.06 14.02
N LEU A 55 -7.47 12.36 12.76
CA LEU A 55 -8.38 13.42 12.32
C LEU A 55 -9.82 13.05 12.66
N VAL A 56 -10.29 11.84 12.39
CA VAL A 56 -11.58 11.28 12.85
C VAL A 56 -11.65 11.40 14.37
N ALA A 57 -10.62 10.97 15.11
CA ALA A 57 -10.68 11.03 16.57
C ALA A 57 -10.73 12.48 17.09
N ILE A 58 -9.84 13.36 16.63
CA ILE A 58 -9.80 14.77 17.05
C ILE A 58 -11.09 15.49 16.65
N PHE A 59 -11.57 15.22 15.44
CA PHE A 59 -12.75 15.86 14.90
C PHE A 59 -14.04 15.30 15.48
N GLN A 60 -14.13 13.98 15.75
CA GLN A 60 -15.23 13.41 16.53
C GLN A 60 -15.22 13.90 17.97
N ILE A 61 -14.06 14.05 18.60
CA ILE A 61 -13.96 14.65 19.94
C ILE A 61 -14.44 16.11 19.88
N PHE A 62 -13.98 16.90 18.90
CA PHE A 62 -14.43 18.26 18.69
C PHE A 62 -15.95 18.33 18.47
N LEU A 63 -16.52 17.43 17.67
CA LEU A 63 -17.95 17.38 17.39
C LEU A 63 -18.79 16.89 18.54
N ILE A 64 -18.35 15.88 19.25
CA ILE A 64 -19.03 15.42 20.46
C ILE A 64 -19.09 16.58 21.44
N LEU A 65 -18.00 17.35 21.54
CA LEU A 65 -17.90 18.49 22.45
C LEU A 65 -18.64 19.74 22.02
N PHE A 66 -18.70 19.97 20.71
CA PHE A 66 -19.47 21.05 20.11
C PHE A 66 -20.97 20.74 20.14
N ASN A 67 -21.35 19.50 19.82
CA ASN A 67 -22.75 19.07 19.93
C ASN A 67 -23.19 18.96 21.39
N SER A 68 -22.33 18.56 22.33
CA SER A 68 -22.67 18.59 23.76
C SER A 68 -22.77 20.01 24.30
N TYR A 69 -21.92 20.93 23.83
CA TYR A 69 -22.05 22.36 24.12
C TYR A 69 -23.42 22.88 23.65
N ILE A 70 -23.80 22.59 22.40
CA ILE A 70 -25.08 23.01 21.82
C ILE A 70 -26.28 22.35 22.51
N ALA A 71 -26.19 21.06 22.85
CA ALA A 71 -27.31 20.29 23.37
C ALA A 71 -27.63 20.58 24.84
N PHE A 72 -26.61 20.86 25.64
CA PHE A 72 -26.74 20.98 27.09
C PHE A 72 -26.51 22.40 27.61
N ASP A 73 -26.28 23.36 26.71
CA ASP A 73 -25.86 24.73 27.04
C ASP A 73 -24.66 24.73 28.02
N LEU A 74 -23.84 23.67 27.92
CA LEU A 74 -22.67 23.49 28.78
C LEU A 74 -21.78 24.70 28.59
N SER A 75 -21.27 25.28 29.67
CA SER A 75 -20.24 26.31 29.53
C SER A 75 -19.09 25.75 28.67
N TYR A 76 -18.63 26.50 27.67
CA TYR A 76 -17.50 26.13 26.81
C TYR A 76 -16.26 25.70 27.63
N LYS A 77 -16.17 26.20 28.87
CA LYS A 77 -15.26 25.80 29.94
C LYS A 77 -15.19 24.26 30.11
N ILE A 78 -16.34 23.57 30.15
CA ILE A 78 -16.44 22.12 30.36
C ILE A 78 -15.99 21.35 29.10
N SER A 79 -16.34 21.84 27.91
CA SER A 79 -15.88 21.24 26.66
C SER A 79 -14.35 21.33 26.53
N ILE A 80 -13.74 22.46 26.87
CA ILE A 80 -12.29 22.62 26.88
C ILE A 80 -11.63 21.71 27.92
N LEU A 81 -12.20 21.60 29.13
CA LEU A 81 -11.71 20.69 30.17
C LEU A 81 -11.74 19.23 29.69
N TYR A 82 -12.80 18.80 29.02
CA TYR A 82 -12.92 17.44 28.52
C TYR A 82 -11.97 17.13 27.36
N VAL A 83 -11.77 18.05 26.39
CA VAL A 83 -10.68 17.92 25.38
C VAL A 83 -9.35 17.73 26.10
N THR A 84 -9.13 18.53 27.13
CA THR A 84 -7.88 18.58 27.90
C THR A 84 -7.61 17.25 28.61
N ILE A 85 -8.64 16.67 29.23
CA ILE A 85 -8.60 15.35 29.89
C ILE A 85 -8.39 14.23 28.87
N LEU A 86 -9.13 14.22 27.76
CA LEU A 86 -8.97 13.18 26.72
C LEU A 86 -7.57 13.17 26.11
N HIS A 87 -7.03 14.35 25.78
CA HIS A 87 -5.65 14.45 25.31
C HIS A 87 -4.65 13.95 26.36
N PHE A 88 -4.91 14.19 27.64
CA PHE A 88 -4.08 13.69 28.73
C PHE A 88 -4.16 12.17 28.88
N LEU A 89 -5.35 11.58 28.80
CA LEU A 89 -5.54 10.12 28.80
C LEU A 89 -4.88 9.44 27.60
N GLN A 90 -4.92 10.07 26.43
CA GLN A 90 -4.26 9.56 25.22
C GLN A 90 -2.74 9.55 25.36
N ILE A 91 -2.16 10.58 25.97
CA ILE A 91 -0.75 10.62 26.34
C ILE A 91 -0.41 9.46 27.30
N ILE A 92 -1.21 9.25 28.36
CA ILE A 92 -1.00 8.15 29.32
C ILE A 92 -1.05 6.81 28.59
N LYS A 93 -2.05 6.60 27.71
CA LYS A 93 -2.18 5.36 26.93
C LYS A 93 -0.95 5.09 26.06
N ILE A 94 -0.42 6.11 25.39
CA ILE A 94 0.81 5.98 24.59
C ILE A 94 2.01 5.66 25.50
N GLY A 95 2.12 6.31 26.66
CA GLY A 95 3.17 6.02 27.65
C GLY A 95 3.13 4.59 28.19
N VAL A 96 1.94 4.10 28.56
CA VAL A 96 1.74 2.74 29.09
C VAL A 96 1.95 1.68 28.01
N TYR A 97 1.47 1.89 26.79
CA TYR A 97 1.63 0.97 25.68
C TYR A 97 3.12 0.79 25.31
N ASN A 98 3.87 1.89 25.27
CA ASN A 98 5.30 1.86 24.98
C ASN A 98 6.12 1.20 26.10
N ASN A 99 5.75 1.39 27.37
CA ASN A 99 6.42 0.72 28.49
C ASN A 99 6.25 -0.82 28.42
N LYS A 100 5.05 -1.28 28.03
CA LYS A 100 4.76 -2.72 27.90
C LYS A 100 5.44 -3.37 26.69
N GLN A 101 5.64 -2.60 25.60
CA GLN A 101 6.32 -3.09 24.39
C GLN A 101 7.86 -3.05 24.50
N SER A 102 8.42 -2.18 25.34
CA SER A 102 9.86 -2.11 25.65
C SER A 102 10.42 -3.37 26.33
N GLN A 103 9.57 -4.26 26.86
CA GLN A 103 10.02 -5.44 27.61
C GLN A 103 10.13 -6.74 26.79
N ARG A 104 9.82 -6.76 25.47
CA ARG A 104 9.65 -8.05 24.77
C ARG A 104 10.46 -8.39 23.50
N ILE A 105 11.29 -7.54 22.87
CA ILE A 105 11.88 -7.92 21.55
C ILE A 105 13.32 -7.37 21.33
N ASN A 106 14.30 -8.27 21.21
CA ASN A 106 15.76 -7.99 21.13
C ASN A 106 16.36 -7.77 19.72
N PHE A 107 15.57 -7.65 18.64
CA PHE A 107 16.16 -7.42 17.29
C PHE A 107 15.45 -6.35 16.45
N ALA A 108 14.12 -6.23 16.59
CA ALA A 108 13.39 -5.04 16.12
C ALA A 108 13.77 -3.76 16.89
N GLN A 109 14.50 -3.92 18.00
CA GLN A 109 14.89 -2.90 18.95
C GLN A 109 15.74 -1.78 18.35
N LYS A 110 16.58 -2.01 17.33
CA LYS A 110 17.47 -0.96 16.81
C LYS A 110 16.77 -0.01 15.82
N VAL A 111 15.80 -0.53 15.06
CA VAL A 111 15.03 0.25 14.09
C VAL A 111 13.81 0.88 14.75
N ILE A 112 13.18 0.15 15.69
CA ILE A 112 12.06 0.67 16.48
C ILE A 112 12.56 1.63 17.56
N SER A 113 13.71 1.42 18.22
CA SER A 113 14.19 2.39 19.22
C SER A 113 14.55 3.73 18.59
N GLN A 114 15.06 3.78 17.36
CA GLN A 114 15.31 5.06 16.67
C GLN A 114 14.00 5.75 16.28
N LEU A 115 12.97 5.00 15.87
CA LEU A 115 11.66 5.56 15.55
C LEU A 115 10.90 6.01 16.81
N VAL A 116 11.06 5.27 17.90
CA VAL A 116 10.44 5.52 19.21
C VAL A 116 11.18 6.61 19.96
N LEU A 117 12.51 6.74 19.86
CA LEU A 117 13.24 7.91 20.38
C LEU A 117 12.84 9.16 19.63
N LEU A 118 12.73 9.12 18.30
CA LEU A 118 12.27 10.29 17.53
C LEU A 118 10.84 10.67 17.93
N HIS A 119 9.96 9.68 18.13
CA HIS A 119 8.62 9.95 18.63
C HIS A 119 8.58 10.37 20.10
N LEU A 120 9.47 9.89 20.97
CA LEU A 120 9.59 10.27 22.38
C LEU A 120 10.22 11.65 22.56
N ASP A 121 11.15 12.06 21.70
CA ASP A 121 11.67 13.42 21.70
C ASP A 121 10.60 14.39 21.20
N ILE A 122 9.83 14.00 20.17
CA ILE A 122 8.69 14.78 19.66
C ILE A 122 7.52 14.83 20.66
N LEU A 123 7.18 13.71 21.30
CA LEU A 123 6.10 13.67 22.29
C LEU A 123 6.55 14.29 23.62
N GLY A 124 7.77 14.02 24.07
CA GLY A 124 8.34 14.51 25.32
C GLY A 124 8.52 16.02 25.31
N SER A 125 9.00 16.59 24.20
CA SER A 125 9.03 18.06 24.02
C SER A 125 7.63 18.67 23.93
N SER A 126 6.66 17.97 23.33
CA SER A 126 5.26 18.41 23.37
C SER A 126 4.63 18.29 24.77
N LEU A 127 5.02 17.27 25.55
CA LEU A 127 4.44 16.96 26.86
C LEU A 127 4.89 17.96 27.92
N HIS A 128 6.18 18.32 27.91
CA HIS A 128 6.75 19.31 28.83
C HIS A 128 6.18 20.72 28.64
N PHE A 129 5.62 21.06 27.47
CA PHE A 129 4.96 22.34 27.21
C PHE A 129 3.44 22.29 27.34
N VAL A 130 2.81 21.16 27.00
CA VAL A 130 1.35 20.99 27.08
C VAL A 130 0.87 20.91 28.53
N LEU A 131 1.64 20.32 29.45
CA LEU A 131 1.27 20.26 30.87
C LEU A 131 1.21 21.64 31.54
N PRO A 132 2.22 22.53 31.40
CA PRO A 132 2.14 23.91 31.89
C PRO A 132 1.04 24.70 31.22
N GLN A 133 0.85 24.57 29.89
CA GLN A 133 -0.23 25.26 29.19
C GLN A 133 -1.62 24.84 29.71
N LYS A 134 -1.80 23.55 30.00
CA LYS A 134 -3.06 23.02 30.56
C LYS A 134 -3.24 23.39 32.03
N GLY A 135 -2.16 23.43 32.81
CA GLY A 135 -2.17 23.95 34.18
C GLY A 135 -2.56 25.43 34.22
N CYS A 136 -1.99 26.25 33.33
CA CYS A 136 -2.40 27.64 33.14
C CYS A 136 -3.87 27.74 32.73
N LEU A 137 -4.35 26.84 31.86
CA LEU A 137 -5.75 26.86 31.39
C LEU A 137 -6.75 26.44 32.48
N ILE A 138 -6.37 25.53 33.39
CA ILE A 138 -7.16 25.16 34.58
C ILE A 138 -7.17 26.31 35.59
N TYR A 139 -6.01 26.86 35.93
CA TYR A 139 -5.89 28.04 36.80
C TYR A 139 -6.66 29.26 36.24
N PHE A 140 -6.69 29.38 34.92
CA PHE A 140 -7.42 30.39 34.16
C PHE A 140 -8.94 30.19 34.19
N LEU A 141 -9.42 28.94 34.15
CA LEU A 141 -10.85 28.63 34.24
C LEU A 141 -11.44 29.00 35.60
N GLU A 142 -10.59 28.96 36.63
CA GLU A 142 -10.93 29.19 38.03
C GLU A 142 -10.89 30.68 38.41
N ASN A 143 -10.04 31.48 37.76
CA ASN A 143 -9.95 32.93 37.96
C ASN A 143 -10.56 33.69 36.76
N GLU A 144 -11.80 34.16 36.91
CA GLU A 144 -12.59 34.80 35.84
C GLU A 144 -12.00 36.10 35.25
N ASP A 145 -10.92 36.62 35.85
CA ASP A 145 -10.35 37.93 35.51
C ASP A 145 -9.42 37.92 34.28
N PHE A 146 -9.03 36.75 33.78
CA PHE A 146 -8.06 36.67 32.69
C PHE A 146 -8.76 36.44 31.35
N PRO A 147 -8.46 37.21 30.28
CA PRO A 147 -9.14 37.03 29.00
C PRO A 147 -8.53 35.86 28.21
N ILE A 148 -9.42 35.03 27.62
CA ILE A 148 -9.10 33.77 26.90
C ILE A 148 -8.14 33.97 25.73
N GLN A 149 -8.01 35.21 25.24
CA GLN A 149 -7.15 35.58 24.12
C GLN A 149 -5.67 35.23 24.36
N TYR A 150 -5.16 35.34 25.60
CA TYR A 150 -3.74 35.10 25.87
C TYR A 150 -3.33 33.62 25.73
N PRO A 151 -4.05 32.63 26.33
CA PRO A 151 -3.79 31.22 26.08
C PRO A 151 -3.84 30.82 24.60
N ILE A 152 -4.81 31.36 23.84
CA ILE A 152 -4.95 31.05 22.42
C ILE A 152 -3.77 31.62 21.62
N LEU A 153 -3.37 32.87 21.90
CA LEU A 153 -2.21 33.49 21.26
C LEU A 153 -0.91 32.72 21.55
N MET A 154 -0.71 32.29 22.80
CA MET A 154 0.45 31.46 23.16
C MET A 154 0.45 30.13 22.40
N HIS A 155 -0.72 29.50 22.25
CA HIS A 155 -0.83 28.27 21.47
C HIS A 155 -0.58 28.50 19.97
N LEU A 156 -0.96 29.67 19.44
CA LEU A 156 -0.68 30.04 18.06
C LEU A 156 0.83 30.20 17.82
N ILE A 157 1.53 30.93 18.69
CA ILE A 157 2.99 31.11 18.62
C ILE A 157 3.70 29.75 18.71
N PHE A 158 3.22 28.88 19.61
CA PHE A 158 3.77 27.54 19.78
C PHE A 158 3.58 26.69 18.52
N THR A 159 2.37 26.63 17.97
CA THR A 159 2.08 25.84 16.76
C THR A 159 2.80 26.41 15.53
N LEU A 160 2.99 27.72 15.43
CA LEU A 160 3.78 28.36 14.39
C LEU A 160 5.27 27.97 14.50
N THR A 161 5.84 28.04 15.69
CA THR A 161 7.23 27.62 15.94
C THR A 161 7.42 26.14 15.55
N TRP A 162 6.47 25.31 15.97
CA TRP A 162 6.49 23.87 15.65
C TRP A 162 6.31 23.61 14.15
N PHE A 163 5.52 24.42 13.45
CA PHE A 163 5.37 24.35 12.00
C PHE A 163 6.69 24.63 11.29
N VAL A 164 7.40 25.69 11.69
CA VAL A 164 8.72 26.03 11.14
C VAL A 164 9.73 24.89 11.36
N LEU A 165 9.75 24.30 12.56
CA LEU A 165 10.63 23.16 12.87
C LEU A 165 10.29 21.91 12.03
N ALA A 166 9.00 21.60 11.89
CA ALA A 166 8.54 20.50 11.04
C ALA A 166 8.91 20.74 9.57
N LEU A 167 8.73 21.96 9.06
CA LEU A 167 9.06 22.34 7.70
C LEU A 167 10.55 22.23 7.44
N HIS A 168 11.39 22.73 8.36
CA HIS A 168 12.84 22.58 8.28
C HIS A 168 13.26 21.09 8.24
N THR A 169 12.63 20.25 9.07
CA THR A 169 12.89 18.80 9.09
C THR A 169 12.47 18.11 7.79
N TYR A 170 11.39 18.57 7.17
CA TYR A 170 10.97 18.10 5.85
C TYR A 170 11.94 18.53 4.75
N LEU A 171 12.35 19.80 4.72
CA LEU A 171 13.31 20.31 3.74
C LEU A 171 14.66 19.60 3.84
N LYS A 172 15.11 19.25 5.06
CA LYS A 172 16.36 18.53 5.30
C LYS A 172 16.32 17.07 4.84
N ASN A 173 15.27 16.33 5.20
CA ASN A 173 15.24 14.88 5.00
C ASN A 173 14.52 14.43 3.71
N LYS A 174 13.65 15.28 3.15
CA LYS A 174 12.78 14.99 1.98
C LYS A 174 12.08 13.62 2.04
N ASN A 175 11.79 13.15 3.25
CA ASN A 175 11.16 11.85 3.45
C ASN A 175 9.65 12.02 3.67
N GLU A 176 8.91 10.96 3.35
CA GLU A 176 7.44 10.90 3.47
C GLU A 176 6.98 11.15 4.92
N LYS A 177 7.72 10.65 5.91
CA LYS A 177 7.38 10.81 7.34
C LYS A 177 7.41 12.27 7.77
N SER A 178 8.40 13.03 7.33
CA SER A 178 8.52 14.46 7.61
C SER A 178 7.42 15.26 6.91
N PHE A 179 7.00 14.84 5.71
CA PHE A 179 5.86 15.48 5.03
C PHE A 179 4.58 15.34 5.85
N ILE A 180 4.30 14.12 6.34
CA ILE A 180 3.13 13.85 7.19
C ILE A 180 3.19 14.66 8.48
N LEU A 181 4.38 14.82 9.07
CA LEU A 181 4.58 15.67 10.24
C LEU A 181 4.20 17.12 9.91
N VAL A 182 4.74 17.70 8.83
CA VAL A 182 4.40 19.07 8.40
C VAL A 182 2.90 19.25 8.22
N LEU A 183 2.25 18.32 7.50
CA LEU A 183 0.81 18.38 7.24
C LEU A 183 -0.01 18.33 8.54
N THR A 184 0.39 17.49 9.49
CA THR A 184 -0.28 17.36 10.80
C THR A 184 -0.16 18.65 11.60
N VAL A 185 1.01 19.29 11.58
CA VAL A 185 1.25 20.54 12.30
C VAL A 185 0.51 21.70 11.64
N LEU A 186 0.47 21.74 10.31
CA LEU A 186 -0.28 22.73 9.55
C LEU A 186 -1.78 22.66 9.86
N LEU A 187 -2.36 21.45 9.90
CA LEU A 187 -3.76 21.26 10.29
C LEU A 187 -4.03 21.76 11.71
N ARG A 188 -3.12 21.49 12.67
CA ARG A 188 -3.23 22.02 14.03
C ARG A 188 -3.19 23.55 14.04
N PHE A 189 -2.26 24.15 13.32
CA PHE A 189 -2.15 25.60 13.20
C PHE A 189 -3.46 26.24 12.71
N PHE A 190 -4.08 25.68 11.67
CA PHE A 190 -5.37 26.17 11.18
C PHE A 190 -6.51 26.04 12.21
N LEU A 191 -6.53 24.97 13.01
CA LEU A 191 -7.51 24.84 14.10
C LEU A 191 -7.30 25.90 15.19
N VAL A 192 -6.06 26.19 15.58
CA VAL A 192 -5.76 27.24 16.55
C VAL A 192 -6.14 28.61 16.01
N LEU A 193 -5.85 28.88 14.73
CA LEU A 193 -6.25 30.11 14.06
C LEU A 193 -7.78 30.27 14.04
N GLN A 194 -8.53 29.20 13.76
CA GLN A 194 -9.99 29.18 13.82
C GLN A 194 -10.52 29.49 15.22
N LEU A 195 -9.90 28.94 16.28
CA LEU A 195 -10.25 29.25 17.66
C LEU A 195 -9.98 30.72 18.02
N MET A 196 -8.88 31.29 17.51
CA MET A 196 -8.57 32.70 17.71
C MET A 196 -9.62 33.61 17.08
N MET A 197 -10.09 33.30 15.86
CA MET A 197 -11.14 34.08 15.20
C MET A 197 -12.47 34.03 15.98
N ILE A 198 -12.84 32.86 16.51
CA ILE A 198 -14.02 32.71 17.36
C ILE A 198 -13.88 33.56 18.62
N ASN A 199 -12.70 33.53 19.25
CA ASN A 199 -12.44 34.30 20.46
C ASN A 199 -12.47 35.81 20.23
N LEU A 200 -11.84 36.30 19.16
CA LEU A 200 -11.90 37.71 18.77
C LEU A 200 -13.34 38.16 18.52
N LYS A 201 -14.17 37.31 17.90
CA LYS A 201 -15.60 37.60 17.71
C LYS A 201 -16.33 37.69 19.04
N GLN A 202 -16.07 36.76 19.95
CA GLN A 202 -16.73 36.70 21.25
C GLN A 202 -16.43 37.93 22.13
N ILE A 203 -15.21 38.49 22.03
CA ILE A 203 -14.79 39.71 22.74
C ILE A 203 -15.25 40.98 22.00
N GLN A 204 -16.00 40.85 20.89
CA GLN A 204 -16.48 41.96 20.06
C GLN A 204 -15.35 42.82 19.47
N TRP A 205 -14.16 42.25 19.28
CA TRP A 205 -13.05 42.93 18.59
C TRP A 205 -13.23 42.92 17.06
N ILE A 206 -14.01 41.97 16.55
CA ILE A 206 -14.36 41.88 15.12
C ILE A 206 -15.87 41.89 14.94
N ASP A 207 -16.35 42.75 14.05
CA ASP A 207 -17.79 42.87 13.74
C ASP A 207 -18.25 41.91 12.64
N TRP A 208 -17.40 40.96 12.23
CA TRP A 208 -17.70 40.04 11.15
C TRP A 208 -18.87 39.12 11.46
N GLU A 209 -19.65 38.76 10.45
CA GLU A 209 -20.69 37.73 10.60
C GLU A 209 -20.07 36.37 10.93
N TRP A 210 -20.80 35.54 11.68
CA TRP A 210 -20.33 34.20 12.09
C TRP A 210 -19.94 33.32 10.90
N LEU A 211 -20.55 33.53 9.73
CA LEU A 211 -20.17 32.83 8.50
C LEU A 211 -18.68 33.04 8.17
N TYR A 212 -18.19 34.28 8.24
CA TYR A 212 -16.80 34.63 7.96
C TYR A 212 -15.86 34.19 9.09
N VAL A 213 -16.33 34.24 10.33
CA VAL A 213 -15.56 33.75 11.49
C VAL A 213 -15.20 32.27 11.32
N PHE A 214 -16.11 31.46 10.76
CA PHE A 214 -15.91 30.02 10.50
C PHE A 214 -15.27 29.67 9.15
N THR A 215 -14.71 30.64 8.41
CA THR A 215 -14.19 30.40 7.03
C THR A 215 -13.19 29.26 6.95
N ILE A 216 -12.26 29.13 7.90
CA ILE A 216 -11.23 28.06 7.88
C ILE A 216 -11.91 26.69 8.01
N LEU A 217 -12.90 26.57 8.89
CA LEU A 217 -13.68 25.35 9.06
C LEU A 217 -14.48 25.03 7.79
N TRP A 218 -15.09 26.03 7.14
CA TRP A 218 -15.83 25.83 5.88
C TRP A 218 -14.96 25.33 4.75
N ILE A 219 -13.74 25.86 4.60
CA ILE A 219 -12.77 25.38 3.62
C ILE A 219 -12.43 23.91 3.89
N PHE A 220 -12.16 23.56 5.14
CA PHE A 220 -11.84 22.19 5.53
C PHE A 220 -13.02 21.22 5.27
N LEU A 221 -14.24 21.60 5.66
CA LEU A 221 -15.44 20.82 5.39
C LEU A 221 -15.67 20.64 3.89
N SER A 222 -15.43 21.69 3.08
CA SER A 222 -15.55 21.63 1.63
C SER A 222 -14.57 20.64 1.00
N ILE A 223 -13.31 20.63 1.46
CA ILE A 223 -12.30 19.66 1.02
C ILE A 223 -12.74 18.23 1.35
N ILE A 224 -13.26 17.97 2.56
CA ILE A 224 -13.75 16.64 2.92
C ILE A 224 -14.99 16.26 2.11
N CYS A 225 -15.89 17.19 1.80
CA CYS A 225 -17.02 16.94 0.90
C CYS A 225 -16.56 16.52 -0.50
N ILE A 226 -15.48 17.10 -1.04
CA ILE A 226 -14.89 16.65 -2.31
C ILE A 226 -14.38 15.21 -2.17
N PHE A 227 -13.66 14.88 -1.10
CA PHE A 227 -13.22 13.51 -0.84
C PHE A 227 -14.39 12.54 -0.69
N GLN A 228 -15.51 12.96 -0.08
CA GLN A 228 -16.73 12.16 0.01
C GLN A 228 -17.28 11.82 -1.38
N ILE A 229 -17.32 12.79 -2.30
CA ILE A 229 -17.77 12.54 -3.68
C ILE A 229 -16.85 11.54 -4.39
N ILE A 230 -15.53 11.64 -4.17
CA ILE A 230 -14.55 10.70 -4.74
C ILE A 230 -14.79 9.28 -4.19
N PHE A 231 -15.00 9.12 -2.88
CA PHE A 231 -15.30 7.82 -2.28
C PHE A 231 -16.66 7.27 -2.73
N LEU A 232 -17.65 8.12 -2.95
CA LEU A 232 -18.95 7.72 -3.46
C LEU A 232 -18.82 7.20 -4.89
N PHE A 233 -18.01 7.87 -5.71
CA PHE A 233 -17.72 7.42 -7.07
C PHE A 233 -16.97 6.08 -7.08
N ASP A 234 -15.96 5.88 -6.21
CA ASP A 234 -15.29 4.58 -6.04
C ASP A 234 -16.28 3.47 -5.65
N PHE A 235 -17.21 3.76 -4.72
CA PHE A 235 -18.27 2.85 -4.33
C PHE A 235 -19.17 2.47 -5.52
N ILE A 236 -19.61 3.46 -6.31
CA ILE A 236 -20.45 3.22 -7.50
C ILE A 236 -19.73 2.34 -8.53
N CYS A 237 -18.44 2.61 -8.78
CA CYS A 237 -17.62 1.81 -9.70
C CYS A 237 -17.51 0.35 -9.23
N LYS A 238 -17.25 0.12 -7.94
CA LYS A 238 -17.18 -1.23 -7.36
C LYS A 238 -18.53 -1.93 -7.39
N ALA A 239 -19.62 -1.21 -7.11
CA ALA A 239 -20.97 -1.73 -7.22
C ALA A 239 -21.31 -2.15 -8.66
N ALA A 240 -20.94 -1.34 -9.66
CA ALA A 240 -21.09 -1.68 -11.07
C ALA A 240 -20.26 -2.90 -11.46
N GLN A 241 -19.02 -3.01 -10.96
CA GLN A 241 -18.16 -4.18 -11.18
C GLN A 241 -18.77 -5.47 -10.57
N PHE A 242 -19.39 -5.37 -9.40
CA PHE A 242 -20.06 -6.51 -8.79
C PHE A 242 -21.27 -7.00 -9.59
N LEU A 243 -22.00 -6.09 -10.25
CA LEU A 243 -23.12 -6.43 -11.12
C LEU A 243 -22.66 -7.09 -12.42
N SER A 244 -21.46 -6.77 -12.92
CA SER A 244 -20.92 -7.34 -14.16
C SER A 244 -20.17 -8.67 -13.94
N GLU A 245 -19.66 -8.92 -12.73
CA GLU A 245 -18.88 -10.12 -12.43
C GLU A 245 -19.74 -11.39 -12.40
N ARG A 246 -19.34 -12.38 -13.20
CA ARG A 246 -20.03 -13.68 -13.30
C ARG A 246 -19.38 -14.77 -12.45
N ASP A 247 -18.08 -14.64 -12.15
CA ASP A 247 -17.36 -15.65 -11.37
C ASP A 247 -17.76 -15.55 -9.88
N PRO A 248 -18.31 -16.62 -9.27
CA PRO A 248 -18.71 -16.62 -7.86
C PRO A 248 -17.53 -16.33 -6.90
N LEU A 249 -16.32 -16.78 -7.21
CA LEU A 249 -15.16 -16.57 -6.34
C LEU A 249 -14.74 -15.10 -6.32
N ASN A 250 -14.68 -14.48 -7.51
CA ASN A 250 -14.34 -13.06 -7.60
C ASN A 250 -15.43 -12.18 -6.98
N ARG A 251 -16.69 -12.60 -7.14
CA ARG A 251 -17.86 -11.90 -6.59
C ARG A 251 -17.84 -11.76 -5.07
N GLU A 252 -17.37 -12.78 -4.33
CA GLU A 252 -17.23 -12.68 -2.87
C GLU A 252 -16.19 -11.64 -2.46
N SER A 253 -15.04 -11.60 -3.15
CA SER A 253 -13.98 -10.63 -2.87
C SER A 253 -14.45 -9.20 -3.17
N ILE A 254 -15.17 -8.99 -4.28
CA ILE A 254 -15.72 -7.69 -4.65
C ILE A 254 -16.81 -7.26 -3.66
N ASN A 255 -17.63 -8.19 -3.16
CA ASN A 255 -18.64 -7.89 -2.13
C ASN A 255 -17.99 -7.32 -0.86
N GLN A 256 -16.88 -7.91 -0.40
CA GLN A 256 -16.12 -7.40 0.74
C GLN A 256 -15.60 -5.98 0.48
N GLN A 257 -15.14 -5.69 -0.74
CA GLN A 257 -14.69 -4.35 -1.12
C GLN A 257 -15.84 -3.32 -1.18
N ILE A 258 -17.03 -3.72 -1.61
CA ILE A 258 -18.22 -2.86 -1.62
C ILE A 258 -18.63 -2.52 -0.18
N ILE A 259 -18.71 -3.52 0.70
CA ILE A 259 -19.04 -3.31 2.12
C ILE A 259 -18.03 -2.36 2.76
N GLY A 260 -16.74 -2.57 2.50
CA GLY A 260 -15.67 -1.69 2.97
C GLY A 260 -15.74 -0.27 2.41
N SER A 261 -16.04 -0.10 1.12
CA SER A 261 -16.18 1.22 0.49
C SER A 261 -17.42 1.96 1.00
N LEU A 262 -18.55 1.26 1.21
CA LEU A 262 -19.74 1.81 1.84
C LEU A 262 -19.46 2.26 3.28
N TRP A 263 -18.74 1.44 4.05
CA TRP A 263 -18.33 1.80 5.41
C TRP A 263 -17.46 3.06 5.44
N ILE A 264 -16.49 3.19 4.53
CA ILE A 264 -15.66 4.39 4.40
C ILE A 264 -16.53 5.60 4.06
N ASN A 265 -17.48 5.48 3.13
CA ASN A 265 -18.40 6.56 2.78
C ASN A 265 -19.27 6.99 3.98
N LEU A 266 -19.77 6.04 4.77
CA LEU A 266 -20.52 6.35 5.98
C LEU A 266 -19.63 7.01 7.05
N LEU A 267 -18.39 6.56 7.19
CA LEU A 267 -17.43 7.16 8.10
C LEU A 267 -17.12 8.61 7.69
N VAL A 268 -16.83 8.85 6.42
CA VAL A 268 -16.51 10.20 5.92
C VAL A 268 -17.73 11.11 5.98
N LEU A 269 -18.94 10.63 5.68
CA LEU A 269 -20.18 11.38 5.86
C LEU A 269 -20.45 11.73 7.34
N CYS A 270 -20.06 10.88 8.29
CA CYS A 270 -20.10 11.20 9.72
C CYS A 270 -19.17 12.40 10.06
N ILE A 271 -18.07 12.54 9.32
CA ILE A 271 -17.00 13.51 9.55
C ILE A 271 -17.21 14.80 8.73
N SER A 272 -17.96 14.78 7.63
CA SER A 272 -18.21 16.00 6.87
C SER A 272 -19.67 16.41 6.86
N GLY A 273 -20.58 15.47 6.66
CA GLY A 273 -22.02 15.74 6.49
C GLY A 273 -22.69 16.27 7.75
N LEU A 274 -22.73 15.46 8.82
CA LEU A 274 -23.35 15.88 10.09
C LEU A 274 -22.75 17.17 10.68
N PRO A 275 -21.42 17.36 10.65
CA PRO A 275 -20.77 18.56 11.18
C PRO A 275 -21.11 19.80 10.37
N THR A 276 -21.11 19.67 9.04
CA THR A 276 -21.56 20.74 8.15
C THR A 276 -23.01 21.10 8.46
N PHE A 277 -23.88 20.10 8.62
CA PHE A 277 -25.28 20.33 8.95
C PHE A 277 -25.46 21.00 10.32
N SER A 278 -24.77 20.52 11.36
CA SER A 278 -24.75 21.13 12.69
C SER A 278 -24.23 22.56 12.65
N MET A 279 -23.15 22.82 11.90
CA MET A 279 -22.58 24.16 11.75
C MET A 279 -23.55 25.11 11.05
N VAL A 280 -24.25 24.66 10.00
CA VAL A 280 -25.29 25.46 9.32
C VAL A 280 -26.45 25.76 10.27
N CYS A 281 -26.95 24.75 11.00
CA CYS A 281 -28.01 24.97 11.98
C CYS A 281 -27.59 25.95 13.07
N TYR A 282 -26.34 25.84 13.53
CA TYR A 282 -25.77 26.72 14.54
C TYR A 282 -25.58 28.16 14.06
N THR A 283 -25.09 28.37 12.83
CA THR A 283 -24.98 29.72 12.26
C THR A 283 -26.36 30.36 12.07
N ILE A 284 -27.38 29.59 11.70
CA ILE A 284 -28.78 30.05 11.62
C ILE A 284 -29.30 30.41 13.01
N LYS A 285 -29.03 29.60 14.05
CA LYS A 285 -29.40 29.94 15.43
C LYS A 285 -28.76 31.26 15.84
N LEU A 286 -27.45 31.42 15.63
CA LEU A 286 -26.73 32.63 16.00
C LEU A 286 -27.22 33.88 15.25
N SER A 287 -27.70 33.74 14.01
CA SER A 287 -28.21 34.88 13.23
C SER A 287 -29.68 35.20 13.51
N THR A 288 -30.52 34.21 13.78
CA THR A 288 -31.98 34.39 13.93
C THR A 288 -32.48 34.36 15.37
N GLY A 289 -31.67 33.86 16.31
CA GLY A 289 -32.07 33.61 17.69
C GLY A 289 -33.08 32.46 17.87
N LYS A 290 -33.40 31.70 16.82
CA LYS A 290 -34.36 30.58 16.88
C LYS A 290 -33.67 29.25 17.18
N ASP A 291 -34.10 28.56 18.22
CA ASP A 291 -33.50 27.29 18.68
C ASP A 291 -33.95 26.03 17.91
N SER A 292 -35.00 26.11 17.10
CA SER A 292 -35.67 24.94 16.51
C SER A 292 -34.75 24.06 15.66
N TYR A 293 -33.74 24.62 15.01
CA TYR A 293 -32.82 23.88 14.13
C TYR A 293 -31.79 23.03 14.88
N ASN A 294 -31.45 23.39 16.12
CA ASN A 294 -30.46 22.64 16.90
C ASN A 294 -30.95 21.24 17.28
N SER A 295 -32.20 21.16 17.73
CA SER A 295 -32.82 19.88 18.09
C SER A 295 -32.84 18.92 16.90
N LEU A 296 -33.12 19.42 15.70
CA LEU A 296 -33.08 18.64 14.47
C LEU A 296 -31.66 18.09 14.19
N SER A 297 -30.63 18.93 14.32
CA SER A 297 -29.25 18.50 14.07
C SER A 297 -28.77 17.44 15.05
N ILE A 298 -29.11 17.60 16.34
CA ILE A 298 -28.79 16.61 17.37
C ILE A 298 -29.51 15.30 17.07
N THR A 299 -30.81 15.35 16.78
CA THR A 299 -31.62 14.15 16.48
C THR A 299 -31.07 13.41 15.26
N LEU A 300 -30.76 14.13 14.18
CA LEU A 300 -30.17 13.53 12.97
C LEU A 300 -28.80 12.90 13.26
N SER A 301 -27.97 13.56 14.06
CA SER A 301 -26.65 13.04 14.46
C SER A 301 -26.75 11.77 15.31
N VAL A 302 -27.72 11.71 16.23
CA VAL A 302 -27.97 10.51 17.05
C VAL A 302 -28.46 9.36 16.19
N ILE A 303 -29.45 9.59 15.32
CA ILE A 303 -29.97 8.58 14.39
C ILE A 303 -28.84 8.05 13.51
N TYR A 304 -28.06 8.94 12.90
CA TYR A 304 -26.96 8.55 12.04
C TYR A 304 -25.91 7.72 12.79
N SER A 305 -25.53 8.14 14.00
CA SER A 305 -24.57 7.42 14.83
C SER A 305 -25.07 6.01 15.17
N LEU A 306 -26.36 5.87 15.49
CA LEU A 306 -26.97 4.56 15.73
C LEU A 306 -26.91 3.67 14.47
N VAL A 307 -27.30 4.21 13.31
CA VAL A 307 -27.22 3.48 12.03
C VAL A 307 -25.78 3.05 11.72
N PHE A 308 -24.81 3.94 11.89
CA PHE A 308 -23.40 3.65 11.66
C PHE A 308 -22.86 2.57 12.60
N ILE A 309 -23.21 2.62 13.89
CA ILE A 309 -22.83 1.60 14.88
C ILE A 309 -23.44 0.25 14.51
N VAL A 310 -24.76 0.20 14.23
CA VAL A 310 -25.45 -1.03 13.84
C VAL A 310 -24.82 -1.63 12.58
N PHE A 311 -24.56 -0.81 11.56
CA PHE A 311 -23.90 -1.23 10.33
C PHE A 311 -22.50 -1.82 10.60
N THR A 312 -21.70 -1.13 11.42
CA THR A 312 -20.34 -1.56 11.77
C THR A 312 -20.34 -2.88 12.55
N LEU A 313 -21.26 -3.05 13.50
CA LEU A 313 -21.39 -4.28 14.28
C LEU A 313 -21.86 -5.45 13.41
N TYR A 314 -22.84 -5.21 12.53
CA TYR A 314 -23.38 -6.22 11.63
C TYR A 314 -22.31 -6.76 10.66
N TYR A 315 -21.49 -5.87 10.07
CA TYR A 315 -20.46 -6.25 9.09
C TYR A 315 -19.05 -6.44 9.68
N ARG A 316 -18.89 -6.58 11.00
CA ARG A 316 -17.57 -6.60 11.67
C ARG A 316 -16.55 -7.58 11.06
N MET A 317 -16.98 -8.78 10.65
CA MET A 317 -16.10 -9.81 10.06
C MET A 317 -15.59 -9.37 8.68
N ALA A 318 -16.50 -8.93 7.81
CA ALA A 318 -16.17 -8.46 6.47
C ALA A 318 -15.28 -7.21 6.53
N LEU A 319 -15.57 -6.29 7.45
CA LEU A 319 -14.75 -5.09 7.68
C LEU A 319 -13.35 -5.44 8.18
N SER A 320 -13.21 -6.42 9.07
CA SER A 320 -11.89 -6.89 9.53
C SER A 320 -11.07 -7.45 8.38
N LEU A 321 -11.68 -8.25 7.50
CA LEU A 321 -11.02 -8.79 6.30
C LEU A 321 -10.64 -7.67 5.33
N PHE A 322 -11.55 -6.74 5.05
CA PHE A 322 -11.29 -5.57 4.22
C PHE A 322 -10.10 -4.74 4.74
N VAL A 323 -10.06 -4.45 6.04
CA VAL A 323 -8.94 -3.74 6.66
C VAL A 323 -7.64 -4.53 6.56
N SER A 324 -7.69 -5.86 6.72
CA SER A 324 -6.51 -6.71 6.56
C SER A 324 -5.97 -6.71 5.12
N GLN A 325 -6.86 -6.71 4.12
CA GLN A 325 -6.50 -6.62 2.70
C GLN A 325 -5.80 -5.28 2.39
N ILE A 326 -6.32 -4.17 2.94
CA ILE A 326 -5.68 -2.84 2.86
C ILE A 326 -4.30 -2.82 3.53
N GLN A 327 -4.09 -3.64 4.56
CA GLN A 327 -2.78 -3.76 5.21
C GLN A 327 -1.81 -4.63 4.41
N GLN A 328 -2.29 -5.76 3.86
CA GLN A 328 -1.46 -6.74 3.17
C GLN A 328 -0.97 -6.26 1.79
N SER A 329 -1.79 -5.48 1.06
CA SER A 329 -1.38 -4.90 -0.22
C SER A 329 -0.08 -4.09 -0.14
N ARG A 330 0.27 -3.60 1.06
CA ARG A 330 1.51 -2.84 1.31
C ARG A 330 2.77 -3.68 1.41
N GLY A 331 2.67 -4.91 1.94
CA GLY A 331 3.85 -5.78 2.09
C GLY A 331 4.37 -6.28 0.74
N VAL A 332 3.48 -6.37 -0.24
CA VAL A 332 3.82 -6.86 -1.59
C VAL A 332 4.56 -5.78 -2.37
N GLU A 333 4.11 -4.52 -2.36
CA GLU A 333 4.78 -3.43 -3.10
C GLU A 333 6.18 -3.12 -2.54
N SER A 334 6.39 -3.18 -1.22
CA SER A 334 7.72 -2.95 -0.63
C SER A 334 8.74 -4.01 -1.06
N ASN A 335 8.31 -5.25 -1.24
CA ASN A 335 9.19 -6.34 -1.66
C ASN A 335 9.50 -6.29 -3.16
N ILE A 336 8.56 -5.82 -3.97
CA ILE A 336 8.77 -5.66 -5.42
C ILE A 336 9.80 -4.55 -5.69
N GLY A 337 9.68 -3.40 -5.02
CA GLY A 337 10.60 -2.26 -5.21
C GLY A 337 12.08 -2.61 -4.97
N ILE A 338 12.37 -3.37 -3.91
CA ILE A 338 13.74 -3.80 -3.55
C ILE A 338 14.34 -4.71 -4.63
N ASN A 339 13.53 -5.57 -5.25
CA ASN A 339 14.00 -6.48 -6.29
C ASN A 339 14.25 -5.76 -7.63
N THR A 340 13.43 -4.77 -7.99
CA THR A 340 13.65 -3.99 -9.23
C THR A 340 14.90 -3.14 -9.18
N ASP A 341 15.19 -2.47 -8.06
CA ASP A 341 16.39 -1.64 -7.94
C ASP A 341 17.69 -2.46 -7.96
N ASN A 342 17.65 -3.68 -7.41
CA ASN A 342 18.76 -4.61 -7.51
C ASN A 342 18.93 -5.08 -8.96
N LEU A 343 17.83 -5.46 -9.63
CA LEU A 343 17.87 -5.93 -11.03
C LEU A 343 18.38 -4.86 -12.00
N GLN A 344 18.06 -3.58 -11.74
CA GLN A 344 18.50 -2.47 -12.58
C GLN A 344 19.96 -2.08 -12.33
N ARG A 345 20.46 -2.24 -11.09
CA ARG A 345 21.90 -2.13 -10.78
C ARG A 345 22.75 -3.24 -11.43
N TYR A 346 22.20 -4.44 -11.60
CA TYR A 346 22.91 -5.52 -12.31
C TYR A 346 23.01 -5.32 -13.82
N ARG A 347 22.17 -4.48 -14.44
CA ARG A 347 22.23 -4.22 -15.89
C ARG A 347 23.19 -3.11 -16.32
N LEU A 348 23.62 -2.24 -15.41
CA LEU A 348 24.48 -1.09 -15.76
C LEU A 348 25.96 -1.27 -15.40
N ASN A 349 26.32 -2.36 -14.72
CA ASN A 349 27.71 -2.65 -14.39
C ASN A 349 28.25 -3.79 -15.26
N SER A 350 28.74 -3.43 -16.44
CA SER A 350 29.74 -4.23 -17.16
C SER A 350 30.99 -4.42 -16.28
N PRO A 351 31.71 -5.55 -16.39
CA PRO A 351 32.70 -5.94 -15.41
C PRO A 351 33.98 -5.10 -15.53
N SER A 352 34.12 -4.09 -14.68
CA SER A 352 35.44 -3.59 -14.30
C SER A 352 35.96 -4.46 -13.17
N SER A 353 36.88 -5.36 -13.51
CA SER A 353 37.63 -6.18 -12.57
C SER A 353 38.40 -5.29 -11.59
N LYS A 354 38.05 -5.34 -10.30
CA LYS A 354 38.88 -5.06 -9.10
C LYS A 354 38.06 -4.36 -8.01
N HIS A 355 37.16 -5.09 -7.36
CA HIS A 355 36.92 -4.87 -5.92
C HIS A 355 36.27 -6.10 -5.28
N LYS A 356 37.06 -7.17 -5.12
CA LYS A 356 36.78 -8.18 -4.11
C LYS A 356 37.22 -7.57 -2.78
N ASN A 357 36.28 -7.23 -1.90
CA ASN A 357 36.44 -7.40 -0.46
C ASN A 357 35.13 -7.08 0.29
N HIS A 358 34.81 -7.98 1.21
CA HIS A 358 33.93 -7.80 2.36
C HIS A 358 32.42 -7.74 2.14
N LEU A 359 31.80 -8.92 2.16
CA LEU A 359 30.61 -9.20 2.99
C LEU A 359 30.43 -10.72 3.06
N ILE A 360 31.15 -11.36 3.98
CA ILE A 360 30.93 -12.77 4.35
C ILE A 360 29.60 -12.80 5.12
N LYS A 361 28.48 -12.94 4.41
CA LYS A 361 27.23 -13.39 5.03
C LYS A 361 27.47 -14.83 5.48
N SER A 362 27.16 -15.13 6.74
CA SER A 362 27.25 -16.49 7.28
C SER A 362 26.37 -17.43 6.48
N LYS A 363 26.89 -18.62 6.12
CA LYS A 363 26.20 -19.68 5.35
C LYS A 363 24.76 -19.93 5.84
N ASP A 364 24.53 -19.85 7.14
CA ASP A 364 23.23 -20.08 7.78
C ASP A 364 22.16 -19.04 7.42
N GLN A 365 22.54 -17.78 7.19
CA GLN A 365 21.59 -16.72 6.83
C GLN A 365 21.07 -16.87 5.39
N ILE A 366 21.89 -17.46 4.51
CA ILE A 366 21.56 -17.65 3.10
C ILE A 366 20.61 -18.85 2.94
N LEU A 367 20.83 -19.90 3.73
CA LEU A 367 19.95 -21.08 3.77
C LEU A 367 18.51 -20.75 4.17
N ILE A 368 18.28 -19.73 5.00
CA ILE A 368 16.93 -19.30 5.42
C ILE A 368 16.15 -18.66 4.25
N GLN A 369 16.84 -18.10 3.25
CA GLN A 369 16.20 -17.39 2.13
C GLN A 369 15.93 -18.28 0.90
N LEU A 370 16.52 -19.47 0.85
CA LEU A 370 16.38 -20.39 -0.27
C LEU A 370 15.18 -21.33 -0.07
N PRO A 371 14.45 -21.68 -1.15
CA PRO A 371 13.38 -22.66 -1.08
C PRO A 371 13.96 -24.04 -0.71
N GLN A 372 13.38 -24.69 0.30
CA GLN A 372 13.83 -26.03 0.75
C GLN A 372 13.59 -27.12 -0.31
N TYR A 373 12.61 -26.91 -1.19
CA TYR A 373 12.24 -27.85 -2.24
C TYR A 373 12.11 -27.14 -3.59
N LEU A 374 12.50 -27.85 -4.65
CA LEU A 374 12.29 -27.45 -6.04
C LEU A 374 11.47 -28.53 -6.76
N ILE A 375 10.69 -28.11 -7.75
CA ILE A 375 9.95 -28.97 -8.67
C ILE A 375 10.75 -29.07 -9.97
N ARG A 376 11.16 -30.28 -10.35
CA ARG A 376 11.84 -30.56 -11.61
C ARG A 376 10.81 -30.56 -12.74
N LEU A 377 10.89 -29.58 -13.64
CA LEU A 377 10.04 -29.52 -14.83
C LEU A 377 10.68 -30.22 -16.04
N SER A 378 12.00 -30.23 -16.10
CA SER A 378 12.77 -30.93 -17.13
C SER A 378 14.12 -31.37 -16.55
N GLN A 379 14.94 -32.07 -17.34
CA GLN A 379 16.28 -32.45 -16.90
C GLN A 379 17.16 -31.26 -16.53
N THR A 380 16.94 -30.12 -17.18
CA THR A 380 17.76 -28.91 -17.07
C THR A 380 17.04 -27.74 -16.40
N TYR A 381 15.81 -27.92 -15.90
CA TYR A 381 15.02 -26.82 -15.35
C TYR A 381 14.20 -27.19 -14.12
N PHE A 382 14.29 -26.34 -13.10
CA PHE A 382 13.70 -26.49 -11.77
C PHE A 382 12.98 -25.19 -11.37
N LEU A 383 11.86 -25.31 -10.67
CA LEU A 383 11.12 -24.17 -10.09
C LEU A 383 11.05 -24.28 -8.56
N PRO A 384 11.07 -23.17 -7.81
CA PRO A 384 10.79 -23.19 -6.38
C PRO A 384 9.43 -23.85 -6.08
N ALA A 385 9.41 -24.83 -5.17
CA ALA A 385 8.15 -25.34 -4.66
C ALA A 385 7.51 -24.26 -3.80
N ILE A 386 6.41 -23.67 -4.28
CA ILE A 386 5.59 -22.78 -3.46
C ILE A 386 4.96 -23.66 -2.39
N ASN A 387 5.21 -23.38 -1.11
CA ASN A 387 4.55 -24.06 0.01
C ASN A 387 3.04 -23.80 -0.10
N ASN A 388 2.35 -24.68 -0.80
CA ASN A 388 0.91 -24.66 -0.98
C ASN A 388 0.25 -25.32 0.24
N ASP A 389 0.16 -24.58 1.34
CA ASP A 389 -0.97 -24.76 2.26
C ASP A 389 -2.28 -24.22 1.66
N ASN A 390 -2.25 -23.71 0.42
CA ASN A 390 -3.42 -23.35 -0.40
C ASN A 390 -3.38 -24.10 -1.75
N SER A 391 -4.03 -25.25 -1.80
CA SER A 391 -3.96 -26.30 -2.84
C SER A 391 -4.68 -26.02 -4.17
N SER A 392 -4.86 -24.77 -4.59
CA SER A 392 -5.70 -24.42 -5.75
C SER A 392 -4.97 -24.09 -7.05
N GLN A 393 -3.65 -23.85 -7.06
CA GLN A 393 -2.93 -23.44 -8.28
C GLN A 393 -2.24 -24.56 -9.08
N LEU A 394 -2.03 -25.76 -8.51
CA LEU A 394 -1.33 -26.85 -9.22
C LEU A 394 -2.17 -27.52 -10.32
N LYS A 395 -3.50 -27.36 -10.31
CA LYS A 395 -4.40 -27.95 -11.32
C LYS A 395 -4.33 -27.25 -12.69
N GLN A 396 -3.85 -26.01 -12.74
CA GLN A 396 -3.86 -25.22 -13.98
C GLN A 396 -2.66 -25.53 -14.90
N SER A 397 -1.51 -25.92 -14.34
CA SER A 397 -0.32 -26.31 -15.13
C SER A 397 -0.44 -27.73 -15.70
N GLN A 398 -1.17 -28.64 -15.04
CA GLN A 398 -1.47 -29.98 -15.60
C GLN A 398 -2.50 -29.93 -16.75
N GLN A 399 -3.42 -28.95 -16.78
CA GLN A 399 -4.36 -28.77 -17.89
C GLN A 399 -3.71 -28.22 -19.17
N LEU A 400 -2.65 -27.41 -19.06
CA LEU A 400 -1.91 -26.89 -20.22
C LEU A 400 -1.13 -27.98 -20.99
N GLN A 401 -0.70 -29.05 -20.33
CA GLN A 401 -0.07 -30.21 -20.99
C GLN A 401 -1.11 -31.13 -21.66
N ALA A 402 -2.31 -31.26 -21.09
CA ALA A 402 -3.41 -32.03 -21.69
C ALA A 402 -4.00 -31.35 -22.94
N GLN A 403 -4.03 -30.02 -23.02
CA GLN A 403 -4.53 -29.29 -24.19
C GLN A 403 -3.60 -29.37 -25.42
N GLN A 404 -2.29 -29.53 -25.25
CA GLN A 404 -1.36 -29.68 -26.39
C GLN A 404 -1.48 -31.04 -27.10
N GLN A 405 -2.05 -32.06 -26.45
CA GLN A 405 -2.29 -33.36 -27.08
C GLN A 405 -3.58 -33.41 -27.91
N HIS A 406 -4.57 -32.54 -27.63
CA HIS A 406 -5.85 -32.53 -28.34
C HIS A 406 -5.89 -31.69 -29.63
N ILE A 407 -4.92 -30.80 -29.88
CA ILE A 407 -4.90 -29.96 -31.09
C ILE A 407 -4.40 -30.72 -32.35
N LYS A 408 -3.84 -31.94 -32.22
CA LYS A 408 -3.33 -32.72 -33.36
C LYS A 408 -4.31 -33.71 -34.02
N LYS A 409 -5.60 -33.70 -33.66
CA LYS A 409 -6.54 -34.75 -34.12
C LYS A 409 -7.57 -34.37 -35.20
N ASN A 410 -7.65 -33.10 -35.64
CA ASN A 410 -8.63 -32.70 -36.66
C ASN A 410 -7.98 -32.04 -37.89
N LYS A 411 -7.56 -32.87 -38.86
CA LYS A 411 -7.50 -32.54 -40.30
C LYS A 411 -7.29 -33.83 -41.14
N THR A 412 -8.40 -34.38 -41.61
CA THR A 412 -8.58 -35.11 -42.89
C THR A 412 -8.43 -34.12 -44.06
N ASP A 413 -8.07 -34.40 -45.31
CA ASP A 413 -7.61 -35.56 -46.08
C ASP A 413 -6.72 -34.98 -47.20
N SER A 414 -5.54 -35.55 -47.46
CA SER A 414 -4.92 -35.58 -48.80
C SER A 414 -3.67 -36.47 -48.80
N GLU A 415 -3.44 -37.12 -49.93
CA GLU A 415 -2.62 -38.30 -50.18
C GLU A 415 -1.10 -38.12 -49.98
N GLN A 416 -0.47 -39.11 -49.28
CA GLN A 416 0.90 -39.69 -49.39
C GLN A 416 2.16 -38.78 -49.49
N PRO A 417 3.40 -39.27 -49.17
CA PRO A 417 3.81 -40.62 -48.78
C PRO A 417 4.52 -40.74 -47.41
N LYS A 418 4.60 -42.00 -46.99
CA LYS A 418 5.21 -42.55 -45.79
C LYS A 418 6.65 -42.05 -45.56
N LEU A 419 6.93 -41.44 -44.42
CA LEU A 419 8.20 -41.59 -43.72
C LEU A 419 7.96 -41.80 -42.23
N SER A 420 8.25 -43.01 -41.79
CA SER A 420 8.24 -43.49 -40.42
C SER A 420 9.39 -42.88 -39.63
N ASN A 421 9.10 -42.13 -38.58
CA ASN A 421 9.74 -42.26 -37.26
C ASN A 421 9.14 -41.23 -36.30
N ARG A 422 8.10 -41.65 -35.59
CA ARG A 422 7.51 -40.86 -34.50
C ARG A 422 7.78 -41.61 -33.21
N VAL A 423 8.92 -41.28 -32.60
CA VAL A 423 9.34 -41.80 -31.29
C VAL A 423 8.31 -41.40 -30.24
N SER A 424 7.69 -42.40 -29.62
CA SER A 424 6.76 -42.30 -28.50
C SER A 424 7.49 -41.76 -27.27
N LEU A 425 7.02 -40.66 -26.72
CA LEU A 425 7.45 -40.07 -25.44
C LEU A 425 6.84 -40.83 -24.25
N THR A 426 7.07 -42.13 -24.19
CA THR A 426 6.57 -42.98 -23.12
C THR A 426 7.70 -43.89 -22.68
N GLU A 427 8.02 -43.82 -21.39
CA GLU A 427 9.10 -44.53 -20.69
C GLU A 427 10.51 -43.95 -20.89
N ILE A 428 10.76 -42.82 -20.24
CA ILE A 428 12.12 -42.39 -19.87
C ILE A 428 12.57 -43.27 -18.70
N ASN A 429 12.98 -44.50 -19.01
CA ASN A 429 13.79 -45.36 -18.14
C ASN A 429 15.21 -45.41 -18.73
N SER A 430 15.89 -44.28 -18.75
CA SER A 430 17.31 -44.22 -19.08
C SER A 430 18.09 -43.73 -17.87
N ASP A 431 18.87 -44.63 -17.28
CA ASP A 431 19.96 -44.32 -16.32
C ASP A 431 20.99 -43.30 -16.86
N LYS A 432 20.86 -42.88 -18.13
CA LYS A 432 21.65 -41.83 -18.77
C LYS A 432 21.14 -40.40 -18.50
N ASP A 433 19.95 -40.25 -17.91
CA ASP A 433 19.29 -38.95 -17.73
C ASP A 433 19.68 -38.23 -16.43
N THR A 434 20.61 -38.81 -15.68
CA THR A 434 21.18 -38.27 -14.45
C THR A 434 22.62 -37.79 -14.63
N GLN A 435 23.18 -37.84 -15.84
CA GLN A 435 24.56 -37.40 -16.07
C GLN A 435 24.65 -35.90 -16.38
N CYS A 436 25.71 -35.26 -15.89
CA CYS A 436 26.04 -33.86 -16.17
C CYS A 436 26.26 -33.65 -17.68
N PHE A 437 25.51 -32.75 -18.31
CA PHE A 437 25.65 -32.50 -19.76
C PHE A 437 26.99 -31.86 -20.15
N ASN A 438 27.74 -31.32 -19.19
CA ASN A 438 29.04 -30.69 -19.45
C ASN A 438 30.19 -31.70 -19.44
N CYS A 439 30.23 -32.61 -18.46
CA CYS A 439 31.34 -33.57 -18.34
C CYS A 439 30.96 -35.01 -18.72
N TYR A 440 29.67 -35.34 -18.81
CA TYR A 440 29.15 -36.70 -19.07
C TYR A 440 29.70 -37.80 -18.15
N GLN A 441 30.29 -37.42 -17.01
CA GLN A 441 30.96 -38.34 -16.08
C GLN A 441 30.26 -38.41 -14.72
N ASN A 442 29.85 -37.25 -14.19
CA ASN A 442 29.30 -37.12 -12.85
C ASN A 442 27.79 -36.90 -12.87
N GLU A 443 27.12 -37.19 -11.75
CA GLU A 443 25.68 -36.98 -11.60
C GLU A 443 25.27 -35.50 -11.62
N SER A 444 24.16 -35.18 -12.30
CA SER A 444 23.57 -33.85 -12.45
C SER A 444 22.77 -33.45 -11.20
N CYS A 445 23.47 -32.94 -10.19
CA CYS A 445 22.91 -32.59 -8.88
C CYS A 445 23.06 -31.10 -8.49
N ALA A 446 23.42 -30.22 -9.43
CA ALA A 446 23.55 -28.78 -9.18
C ALA A 446 22.50 -27.96 -9.96
N VAL A 447 21.98 -26.92 -9.31
CA VAL A 447 21.01 -25.96 -9.88
C VAL A 447 21.49 -24.53 -9.63
N TYR A 448 21.40 -23.69 -10.66
CA TYR A 448 21.68 -22.27 -10.58
C TYR A 448 20.43 -21.48 -10.13
N MET A 449 20.58 -20.66 -9.10
CA MET A 449 19.53 -19.76 -8.60
C MET A 449 19.84 -18.31 -8.98
N PRO A 450 18.81 -17.48 -9.28
CA PRO A 450 17.38 -17.77 -9.20
C PRO A 450 16.80 -18.37 -10.49
N CYS A 451 17.61 -18.61 -11.53
CA CYS A 451 17.08 -18.96 -12.84
C CYS A 451 16.52 -20.38 -12.94
N GLY A 452 16.89 -21.29 -12.04
CA GLY A 452 16.37 -22.65 -11.98
C GLY A 452 17.02 -23.63 -12.95
N HIS A 453 18.03 -23.23 -13.72
CA HIS A 453 18.70 -24.12 -14.66
C HIS A 453 19.62 -25.11 -13.94
N GLY A 454 19.46 -26.41 -14.20
CA GLY A 454 20.27 -27.49 -13.64
C GLY A 454 20.90 -28.38 -14.72
N GLY A 455 21.02 -29.67 -14.47
CA GLY A 455 21.64 -30.62 -15.41
C GLY A 455 23.17 -30.68 -15.31
N LEU A 456 23.76 -30.03 -14.30
CA LEU A 456 25.21 -29.98 -14.07
C LEU A 456 25.59 -30.75 -12.81
N CYS A 457 26.79 -31.32 -12.77
CA CYS A 457 27.37 -31.78 -11.52
C CYS A 457 27.91 -30.59 -10.71
N VAL A 458 28.10 -30.80 -9.41
CA VAL A 458 28.65 -29.79 -8.49
C VAL A 458 29.92 -29.15 -9.03
N LYS A 459 30.91 -29.97 -9.44
CA LYS A 459 32.21 -29.51 -9.90
C LYS A 459 32.11 -28.53 -11.09
N CYS A 460 31.43 -28.95 -12.15
CA CYS A 460 31.27 -28.11 -13.34
C CYS A 460 30.49 -26.82 -13.03
N ALA A 461 29.44 -26.91 -12.20
CA ALA A 461 28.64 -25.75 -11.85
C ALA A 461 29.44 -24.71 -11.04
N THR A 462 30.26 -25.17 -10.08
CA THR A 462 31.07 -24.30 -9.21
C THR A 462 32.28 -23.71 -9.93
N GLU A 463 32.95 -24.47 -10.81
CA GLU A 463 34.07 -23.96 -11.62
C GLU A 463 33.59 -22.83 -12.53
N TRP A 464 32.49 -23.06 -13.26
CA TRP A 464 31.88 -22.06 -14.12
C TRP A 464 31.41 -20.81 -13.36
N PHE A 465 30.76 -21.01 -12.21
CA PHE A 465 30.33 -19.91 -11.35
C PHE A 465 31.52 -19.07 -10.88
N THR A 466 32.62 -19.71 -10.48
CA THR A 466 33.83 -19.02 -10.03
C THR A 466 34.46 -18.15 -11.13
N GLU A 467 34.38 -18.60 -12.38
CA GLU A 467 34.94 -17.87 -13.52
C GLU A 467 34.03 -16.74 -14.03
N LYS A 468 32.73 -17.00 -14.20
CA LYS A 468 31.83 -16.10 -14.95
C LYS A 468 30.68 -15.52 -14.14
N GLN A 469 30.32 -16.09 -12.99
CA GLN A 469 29.18 -15.65 -12.16
C GLN A 469 27.83 -15.60 -12.92
N GLU A 470 27.69 -16.38 -14.00
CA GLU A 470 26.49 -16.47 -14.83
C GLU A 470 26.09 -17.93 -15.08
N CYS A 471 24.84 -18.15 -15.47
CA CYS A 471 24.31 -19.47 -15.76
C CYS A 471 24.88 -19.99 -17.10
N LEU A 472 25.42 -21.22 -17.11
CA LEU A 472 25.96 -21.84 -18.32
C LEU A 472 24.92 -21.99 -19.46
N ILE A 473 23.64 -22.15 -19.09
CA ILE A 473 22.54 -22.36 -20.06
C ILE A 473 21.98 -21.04 -20.57
N CYS A 474 21.57 -20.14 -19.67
CA CYS A 474 20.82 -18.93 -20.05
C CYS A 474 21.57 -17.61 -19.92
N ARG A 475 22.84 -17.64 -19.47
CA ARG A 475 23.72 -16.45 -19.29
C ARG A 475 23.18 -15.38 -18.34
N LYS A 476 22.12 -15.68 -17.57
CA LYS A 476 21.63 -14.80 -16.51
C LYS A 476 22.59 -14.85 -15.31
N PRO A 477 22.75 -13.74 -14.56
CA PRO A 477 23.56 -13.73 -13.34
C PRO A 477 23.05 -14.78 -12.35
N VAL A 478 23.99 -15.48 -11.72
CA VAL A 478 23.73 -16.50 -10.70
C VAL A 478 24.00 -15.89 -9.34
N GLU A 479 23.04 -16.02 -8.43
CA GLU A 479 23.19 -15.59 -7.04
C GLU A 479 23.74 -16.71 -6.16
N SER A 480 23.35 -17.96 -6.44
CA SER A 480 23.89 -19.12 -5.73
C SER A 480 23.82 -20.39 -6.56
N VAL A 481 24.70 -21.33 -6.20
CA VAL A 481 24.71 -22.69 -6.73
C VAL A 481 24.25 -23.63 -5.62
N VAL A 482 23.14 -24.32 -5.84
CA VAL A 482 22.56 -25.24 -4.84
C VAL A 482 22.73 -26.70 -5.27
N LYS A 483 23.02 -27.56 -4.30
CA LYS A 483 23.03 -29.01 -4.48
C LYS A 483 21.64 -29.56 -4.17
N VAL A 484 21.11 -30.37 -5.08
CA VAL A 484 19.79 -31.01 -4.94
C VAL A 484 19.91 -32.52 -4.83
N SER A 485 18.97 -33.14 -4.11
CA SER A 485 18.76 -34.60 -4.12
C SER A 485 17.30 -34.92 -4.40
N GLN A 486 17.08 -36.04 -5.07
CA GLN A 486 15.75 -36.52 -5.40
C GLN A 486 15.01 -36.96 -4.12
N SER A 487 13.81 -36.39 -3.89
CA SER A 487 12.99 -36.69 -2.72
C SER A 487 11.74 -37.47 -3.10
N GLU A 488 10.94 -36.96 -4.03
CA GLU A 488 9.69 -37.59 -4.52
C GLU A 488 9.58 -37.40 -6.04
N GLN A 489 8.60 -38.04 -6.70
CA GLN A 489 8.39 -37.90 -8.15
C GLN A 489 8.27 -36.40 -8.54
N ASN A 490 9.26 -35.91 -9.30
CA ASN A 490 9.44 -34.51 -9.73
C ASN A 490 9.74 -33.48 -8.63
N LYS A 491 9.97 -33.89 -7.38
CA LYS A 491 10.35 -32.98 -6.28
C LYS A 491 11.76 -33.29 -5.81
N VAL A 492 12.61 -32.27 -5.77
CA VAL A 492 13.99 -32.35 -5.29
C VAL A 492 14.17 -31.46 -4.07
N GLN A 493 14.95 -31.93 -3.11
CA GLN A 493 15.28 -31.18 -1.90
C GLN A 493 16.61 -30.47 -2.08
N VAL A 494 16.68 -29.21 -1.64
CA VAL A 494 17.93 -28.46 -1.57
C VAL A 494 18.70 -28.92 -0.33
N ILE A 495 19.85 -29.58 -0.53
CA ILE A 495 20.66 -30.13 0.56
C ILE A 495 21.70 -29.11 1.05
N ASP A 496 22.34 -28.41 0.11
CA ASP A 496 23.45 -27.52 0.44
C ASP A 496 23.57 -26.35 -0.54
N VAL A 497 24.22 -25.28 -0.09
CA VAL A 497 24.60 -24.11 -0.89
C VAL A 497 26.11 -24.17 -1.09
N LEU A 498 26.50 -24.38 -2.35
CA LEU A 498 27.88 -24.67 -2.73
C LEU A 498 28.70 -23.40 -2.96
N ALA A 499 28.07 -22.36 -3.50
CA ALA A 499 28.68 -21.07 -3.77
C ALA A 499 27.62 -19.95 -3.75
N PHE A 500 28.01 -18.75 -3.31
CA PHE A 500 27.18 -17.55 -3.17
C PHE A 500 28.03 -16.27 -3.23
#